data_AF-A0A260VAI5-F1
#
_entry.id   AF-A0A260VAI5-F1
#
_cell.length_a   1.000
_cell.length_b   1.000
_cell.length_c   1.000
_cell.angle_alpha   90.00
_cell.angle_beta   90.00
_cell.angle_gamma   90.00
#
_symmetry.space_group_name_H-M   'P 1'
#
loop_
_entity.id
_entity.type
_entity.pdbx_description
1 polymer ?
#
loop_
_entity_poly.entity_id
_entity_poly.type
_entity_poly.pdbx_seq_one_letter_code
_entity_poly.pdbx_strand_id
1 'polypeptide(L)'
;MVTKKATSKGAGASSSMLPLIAVLLAIALIAVAYGSLWLGHAFTDTGQQIPGNPFVALFSVAGGQLTWPTVSTWIFVITVIIASGLTGVAAAARAAVSVKKNDLDAKA
;
A
#
# COMPACT_ATOMS: atom_id res chain seq x y z
N MET A 1 20.30 -24.61 -45.41
CA MET A 1 20.75 -24.03 -44.12
C MET A 1 19.81 -22.90 -43.77
N VAL A 2 19.01 -23.03 -42.70
CA VAL A 2 18.00 -22.01 -42.32
C VAL A 2 18.62 -21.12 -41.24
N THR A 3 18.88 -19.86 -41.58
CA THR A 3 19.38 -18.84 -40.66
C THR A 3 18.25 -18.41 -39.72
N LYS A 4 18.34 -18.74 -38.42
CA LYS A 4 17.41 -18.22 -37.41
C LYS A 4 17.70 -16.74 -37.18
N LYS A 5 16.72 -15.89 -37.51
CA LYS A 5 16.72 -14.44 -37.26
C LYS A 5 16.81 -14.19 -35.75
N ALA A 6 17.72 -13.31 -35.33
CA ALA A 6 17.84 -12.90 -33.94
C ALA A 6 16.57 -12.17 -33.50
N THR A 7 15.80 -12.79 -32.60
CA THR A 7 14.69 -12.11 -31.91
C THR A 7 15.29 -11.01 -31.05
N SER A 8 15.01 -9.76 -31.41
CA SER A 8 15.37 -8.60 -30.58
C SER A 8 14.72 -8.75 -29.20
N LYS A 9 15.56 -8.85 -28.18
CA LYS A 9 15.12 -8.82 -26.78
C LYS A 9 14.64 -7.40 -26.51
N GLY A 10 13.32 -7.21 -26.51
CA GLY A 10 12.70 -5.90 -26.24
C GLY A 10 13.23 -5.33 -24.92
N ALA A 11 13.72 -4.10 -24.98
CA ALA A 11 14.03 -3.30 -23.81
C ALA A 11 12.73 -3.07 -23.03
N GLY A 12 12.54 -3.79 -21.92
CA GLY A 12 11.35 -3.63 -21.07
C GLY A 12 11.01 -4.82 -20.17
N ALA A 13 11.49 -6.03 -20.49
CA ALA A 13 11.25 -7.22 -19.65
C ALA A 13 12.35 -7.41 -18.59
N SER A 14 12.52 -6.42 -17.70
CA SER A 14 12.99 -6.74 -16.35
C SER A 14 11.75 -7.09 -15.55
N SER A 15 11.62 -8.33 -15.07
CA SER A 15 10.52 -8.78 -14.21
C SER A 15 10.61 -8.10 -12.83
N SER A 16 10.47 -6.78 -12.80
CA SER A 16 10.59 -5.98 -11.60
C SER A 16 9.22 -5.88 -10.96
N MET A 17 9.11 -6.35 -9.72
CA MET A 17 7.89 -6.23 -8.92
C MET A 17 7.61 -4.77 -8.49
N LEU A 18 8.55 -3.85 -8.70
CA LEU A 18 8.45 -2.45 -8.25
C LEU A 18 7.17 -1.74 -8.70
N PRO A 19 6.75 -1.78 -9.98
CA PRO A 19 5.52 -1.10 -10.40
C PRO A 19 4.28 -1.66 -9.70
N LEU A 20 4.21 -2.98 -9.52
CA LEU A 20 3.09 -3.62 -8.82
C LEU A 20 3.07 -3.22 -7.33
N ILE A 21 4.23 -3.23 -6.67
CA ILE A 21 4.37 -2.80 -5.28
C ILE A 21 3.92 -1.34 -5.13
N ALA A 22 4.35 -0.45 -6.04
CA ALA A 22 3.96 0.95 -6.01
C ALA A 22 2.44 1.13 -6.14
N VAL A 23 1.80 0.40 -7.06
CA VAL A 23 0.34 0.43 -7.23
C VAL A 23 -0.38 -0.09 -5.99
N LEU A 24 0.07 -1.21 -5.41
CA LEU A 24 -0.52 -1.77 -4.20
C LEU A 24 -0.38 -0.82 -3.00
N LEU A 25 0.79 -0.18 -2.85
CA LEU A 25 1.01 0.83 -1.81
C LEU A 25 0.08 2.03 -1.98
N ALA A 26 -0.10 2.52 -3.22
CA ALA A 26 -1.02 3.61 -3.49
C ALA A 26 -2.47 3.24 -3.12
N ILE A 27 -2.92 2.05 -3.52
CA ILE A 27 -4.26 1.53 -3.17
C ILE A 27 -4.43 1.42 -1.65
N ALA A 28 -3.43 0.87 -0.95
CA ALA A 28 -3.46 0.74 0.51
C ALA A 28 -3.57 2.11 1.19
N LEU A 29 -2.79 3.10 0.76
CA LEU A 29 -2.84 4.46 1.30
C LEU A 29 -4.21 5.11 1.07
N ILE A 30 -4.78 4.95 -0.13
CA ILE A 30 -6.13 5.46 -0.44
C ILE A 30 -7.18 4.83 0.47
N ALA A 31 -7.11 3.50 0.65
CA ALA A 31 -8.04 2.78 1.52
C ALA A 31 -7.94 3.24 2.98
N VAL A 32 -6.71 3.42 3.50
CA VAL A 32 -6.48 3.90 4.86
C VAL A 32 -6.93 5.35 5.02
N ALA A 33 -6.66 6.22 4.04
CA ALA A 33 -7.11 7.61 4.06
C ALA A 33 -8.64 7.71 4.07
N TYR A 34 -9.31 6.95 3.20
CA TYR A 34 -10.76 6.92 3.12
C TYR A 34 -11.40 6.36 4.40
N GLY A 35 -10.87 5.25 4.94
CA GLY A 35 -11.33 4.69 6.21
C GLY A 35 -11.15 5.67 7.38
N SER A 36 -10.03 6.41 7.41
CA SER A 36 -9.76 7.41 8.45
C SER A 36 -10.69 8.62 8.35
N LEU A 37 -11.02 9.05 7.13
CA LEU A 37 -12.01 10.09 6.89
C LEU A 37 -13.38 9.67 7.42
N TRP A 38 -13.82 8.46 7.08
CA TRP A 38 -15.11 7.91 7.50
C TRP A 38 -15.20 7.78 9.02
N LEU A 39 -14.19 7.18 9.65
CA LEU A 39 -14.13 7.05 11.11
C LEU A 39 -14.08 8.40 11.81
N GLY A 40 -13.29 9.37 11.30
CA GLY A 40 -13.22 10.67 11.93
C GLY A 40 -14.55 11.42 11.88
N HIS A 41 -15.29 11.38 10.75
CA HIS A 41 -16.64 11.93 10.71
C HIS A 41 -17.61 11.22 11.64
N ALA A 42 -17.50 9.90 11.77
CA ALA A 42 -18.32 9.13 12.72
C ALA A 42 -18.04 9.51 14.19
N PHE A 43 -16.79 9.84 14.53
CA PHE A 43 -16.43 10.27 15.89
C PHE A 43 -16.76 11.73 16.20
N THR A 44 -16.65 12.62 15.22
CA THR A 44 -16.89 14.06 15.41
C THR A 44 -18.32 14.49 15.09
N ASP A 45 -19.18 13.54 14.68
CA ASP A 45 -20.58 13.72 14.32
C ASP A 45 -20.84 14.96 13.45
N THR A 46 -20.11 15.04 12.33
CA THR A 46 -20.16 16.23 11.44
C THR A 46 -21.48 16.36 10.69
N GLY A 47 -22.32 15.32 10.67
CA GLY A 47 -23.54 15.25 9.86
C GLY A 47 -23.30 15.29 8.34
N GLN A 48 -22.04 15.27 7.90
CA GLN A 48 -21.66 15.46 6.50
C GLN A 48 -21.67 14.12 5.74
N GLN A 49 -22.35 14.07 4.60
CA GLN A 49 -22.41 12.85 3.79
C GLN A 49 -21.09 12.61 3.06
N ILE A 50 -20.50 11.44 3.28
CA ILE A 50 -19.25 11.03 2.62
C ILE A 50 -19.59 10.30 1.31
N PRO A 51 -19.02 10.71 0.17
CA PRO A 51 -19.18 9.97 -1.08
C PRO A 51 -18.69 8.52 -0.95
N GLY A 52 -19.48 7.56 -1.46
CA GLY A 52 -19.10 6.14 -1.41
C GLY A 52 -17.88 5.78 -2.29
N ASN A 53 -17.53 6.63 -3.25
CA ASN A 53 -16.31 6.48 -4.04
C ASN A 53 -15.13 7.15 -3.31
N PRO A 54 -14.07 6.39 -2.96
CA PRO A 54 -12.95 6.91 -2.17
C PRO A 54 -12.16 8.01 -2.89
N PHE A 55 -12.03 7.95 -4.22
CA PHE A 55 -11.35 8.98 -4.98
C PHE A 55 -12.13 10.30 -4.95
N VAL A 56 -13.44 10.22 -5.15
CA VAL A 56 -14.31 11.41 -5.09
C VAL A 56 -14.25 12.02 -3.69
N ALA A 57 -14.37 11.22 -2.63
CA ALA A 57 -14.29 11.71 -1.26
C ALA A 57 -12.96 12.42 -0.97
N LEU A 58 -11.82 11.82 -1.33
CA LEU A 58 -10.50 12.41 -1.08
C LEU A 58 -10.26 13.67 -1.93
N PHE A 59 -10.69 13.70 -3.18
CA PHE A 59 -10.62 14.91 -4.00
C PHE A 59 -11.56 16.01 -3.51
N SER A 60 -12.74 15.66 -2.98
CA SER A 60 -13.64 16.62 -2.34
C SER A 60 -13.01 17.23 -1.09
N VAL A 61 -12.26 16.44 -0.31
CA VAL A 61 -11.48 16.99 0.81
C VAL A 61 -10.41 17.96 0.31
N ALA A 62 -9.62 17.55 -0.68
CA ALA A 62 -8.57 18.41 -1.24
C ALA A 62 -9.13 19.69 -1.89
N GLY A 63 -10.33 19.61 -2.47
CA GLY A 63 -11.07 20.75 -3.02
C GLY A 63 -11.85 21.57 -1.99
N GLY A 64 -11.76 21.26 -0.71
CA GLY A 64 -12.44 21.98 0.38
C GLY A 64 -13.97 21.78 0.43
N GLN A 65 -14.50 20.85 -0.36
CA GLN A 65 -15.94 20.50 -0.39
C GLN A 65 -16.32 19.51 0.71
N LEU A 66 -15.35 18.75 1.21
CA LEU A 66 -15.53 17.79 2.31
C LEU A 66 -14.57 18.13 3.44
N THR A 67 -15.09 18.20 4.67
CA THR A 67 -14.27 18.51 5.84
C THR A 67 -13.34 17.33 6.13
N TRP A 68 -12.07 17.59 6.45
CA TRP A 68 -11.17 16.60 7.03
C TRP A 68 -11.07 16.82 8.55
N PRO A 69 -11.71 15.98 9.38
CA PRO A 69 -11.61 16.10 10.83
C PRO A 69 -10.19 15.91 11.33
N THR A 70 -9.80 16.64 12.38
CA THR A 70 -8.51 16.41 13.05
C THR A 70 -8.37 14.98 13.56
N VAL A 71 -9.47 14.37 14.02
CA VAL A 71 -9.51 12.96 14.46
C VAL A 71 -9.13 12.01 13.32
N SER A 72 -9.51 12.31 12.07
CA SER A 72 -9.09 11.52 10.91
C SER A 72 -7.58 11.51 10.70
N THR A 73 -6.90 12.64 10.95
CA THR A 73 -5.42 12.69 10.88
C THR A 73 -4.78 11.75 11.89
N TRP A 74 -5.26 11.76 13.14
CA TRP A 74 -4.71 10.90 14.19
C TRP A 74 -4.92 9.42 13.85
N ILE A 75 -6.13 9.05 13.41
CA ILE A 75 -6.43 7.68 12.99
C ILE A 75 -5.53 7.26 11.83
N PHE A 76 -5.37 8.11 10.83
CA PHE A 76 -4.53 7.84 9.67
C PHE A 76 -3.08 7.59 10.08
N VAL A 77 -2.49 8.51 10.86
CA VAL A 77 -1.09 8.44 11.28
C VAL A 77 -0.83 7.19 12.14
N ILE A 78 -1.67 6.92 13.13
CA ILE A 78 -1.54 5.73 13.98
C ILE A 78 -1.62 4.46 13.13
N THR A 79 -2.57 4.39 12.19
CA THR A 79 -2.74 3.24 11.30
C THR A 79 -1.51 3.03 10.42
N VAL A 80 -0.94 4.09 9.85
CA VAL A 80 0.29 4.01 9.03
C VAL A 80 1.49 3.54 9.85
N ILE A 81 1.65 4.04 11.07
CA ILE A 81 2.74 3.61 11.98
C ILE A 81 2.60 2.12 12.30
N ILE A 82 1.40 1.68 12.68
CA ILE A 82 1.13 0.27 12.99
C ILE A 82 1.35 -0.61 11.76
N ALA A 83 0.80 -0.24 10.61
CA ALA A 83 0.94 -1.00 9.37
C ALA A 83 2.41 -1.12 8.94
N SER A 84 3.19 -0.04 9.08
CA SER A 84 4.61 -0.03 8.75
C SER A 84 5.41 -0.89 9.73
N GLY A 85 5.13 -0.79 11.03
CA GLY A 85 5.73 -1.64 12.06
C GLY A 85 5.46 -3.13 11.82
N LEU A 86 4.21 -3.49 11.54
CA LEU A 86 3.81 -4.86 11.22
C LEU A 86 4.50 -5.38 9.95
N THR A 87 4.61 -4.54 8.92
CA THR A 87 5.31 -4.90 7.68
C THR A 87 6.79 -5.17 7.95
N GLY A 88 7.44 -4.33 8.77
CA GLY A 88 8.83 -4.52 9.18
C GLY A 88 9.05 -5.81 9.97
N VAL A 89 8.20 -6.09 10.96
CA VAL A 89 8.25 -7.33 11.75
C VAL A 89 8.04 -8.56 10.86
N ALA A 90 7.08 -8.52 9.94
CA ALA A 90 6.81 -9.63 9.03
C ALA A 90 7.97 -9.87 8.05
N ALA A 91 8.64 -8.81 7.59
CA ALA A 91 9.84 -8.93 6.75
C ALA A 91 11.00 -9.55 7.54
N ALA A 92 11.24 -9.10 8.77
CA ALA A 92 12.29 -9.63 9.64
C ALA A 92 12.05 -11.12 9.97
N ALA A 93 10.81 -11.49 10.30
CA ALA A 93 10.44 -12.89 10.56
C ALA A 93 10.67 -13.78 9.34
N ARG A 94 10.30 -13.32 8.13
CA ARG A 94 10.56 -14.06 6.88
C ARG A 94 12.05 -14.22 6.59
N ALA A 95 12.85 -13.20 6.85
CA ALA A 95 14.30 -13.27 6.69
C ALA A 95 14.93 -14.30 7.65
N ALA A 96 14.52 -14.32 8.92
CA ALA A 96 15.02 -15.27 9.92
C ALA A 96 14.70 -16.73 9.54
N VAL A 97 13.49 -16.98 9.01
CA VAL A 97 13.10 -18.32 8.52
C VAL A 97 13.96 -18.76 7.34
N SER A 98 14.27 -17.84 6.41
CA SER A 98 15.11 -18.16 5.25
C SER A 98 16.54 -18.53 5.64
N VAL A 99 17.14 -17.82 6.62
CA VAL A 99 18.50 -18.12 7.11
C VAL A 99 18.56 -19.52 7.71
N LYS A 100 17.60 -19.84 8.61
CA LYS A 100 17.54 -21.16 9.25
C LYS A 100 17.43 -22.30 8.23
N LYS A 101 16.67 -22.11 7.15
CA LYS A 101 16.55 -23.11 6.09
C LYS A 101 17.89 -23.38 5.39
N ASN A 102 18.60 -22.32 5.01
CA ASN A 102 19.87 -22.43 4.30
C ASN A 102 20.96 -23.14 5.13
N ASP A 103 20.98 -22.94 6.45
CA ASP A 103 21.92 -23.61 7.35
C ASP A 103 21.69 -25.13 7.45
N LEU A 104 20.43 -25.57 7.32
CA LEU A 104 20.08 -27.00 7.32
C LEU A 104 20.52 -27.65 6.01
N ASP A 105 20.28 -26.97 4.88
CA ASP A 105 20.66 -27.46 3.54
C ASP A 105 22.20 -27.56 3.40
N ALA A 106 22.96 -26.70 4.08
CA ALA A 106 24.43 -26.72 4.05
C ALA A 106 25.09 -27.83 4.91
N LYS A 107 24.31 -28.50 5.76
CA LYS A 107 24.80 -29.57 6.66
C LYS A 107 24.40 -30.98 6.20
N ALA A 108 23.56 -31.08 5.17
CA ALA A 108 23.15 -32.33 4.52
C ALA A 108 24.11 -32.69 3.37
#